data_AF-A0A099LES4-F1
#
_entry.id   AF-A0A099LES4-F1
#
_cell.length_a   1.000
_cell.length_b   1.000
_cell.length_c   1.000
_cell.angle_alpha   90.00
_cell.angle_beta   90.00
_cell.angle_gamma   90.00
#
_symmetry.space_group_name_H-M   'P 1'
#
loop_
_entity.id
_entity.type
_entity.pdbx_description
1 polymer ?
#
loop_
_entity_poly.entity_id
_entity_poly.type
_entity_poly.pdbx_seq_one_letter_code
_entity_poly.pdbx_strand_id
1 'polypeptide(L)' 'MNNLQFLLADPIVLFSAGGLVTVLVICAFYVHLFMTKMNNNE' A
#
# COMPACT_ATOMS: atom_id res chain seq x y z
N MET A 1 7.98 21.10 17.65
CA MET A 1 7.67 20.19 16.52
C MET A 1 7.54 18.78 17.09
N ASN A 2 6.46 18.07 16.78
CA ASN A 2 6.27 16.69 17.24
C ASN A 2 7.11 15.73 16.37
N ASN A 3 7.60 14.62 16.94
CA ASN A 3 8.40 13.58 16.28
C ASN A 3 7.76 13.08 14.98
N LEU A 4 6.41 12.97 14.97
CA LEU A 4 5.66 12.57 13.78
C LEU A 4 5.75 13.60 12.65
N GLN A 5 5.72 14.90 12.98
CA GLN A 5 5.83 15.97 11.99
C GLN A 5 7.24 16.06 11.41
N PHE A 6 8.27 15.75 12.20
CA PHE A 6 9.64 15.63 11.72
C PHE A 6 9.79 14.47 10.74
N LEU A 7 9.21 13.31 11.07
CA LEU A 7 9.27 12.11 10.23
C LEU A 7 8.54 12.29 8.89
N LEU A 8 7.36 12.92 8.89
CA LEU A 8 6.57 13.18 7.68
C LEU A 8 7.11 14.34 6.83
N ALA A 9 8.02 15.16 7.37
CA ALA A 9 8.69 16.20 6.61
C ALA A 9 9.90 15.68 5.82
N ASP A 10 10.38 14.47 6.12
CA ASP A 10 11.52 13.88 5.41
C ASP A 10 11.07 13.31 4.04
N PRO A 11 11.58 13.84 2.91
CA PRO A 11 11.21 13.37 1.58
C PRO A 11 11.54 11.89 1.33
N ILE A 12 12.57 11.35 2.00
CA ILE A 12 12.97 9.94 1.84
C ILE A 12 11.89 9.03 2.46
N VAL A 13 11.37 9.42 3.62
CA VAL A 13 10.31 8.69 4.32
C VAL A 13 9.03 8.72 3.50
N LEU A 14 8.68 9.86 2.91
CA LEU A 14 7.51 9.97 2.03
C LEU A 14 7.64 9.10 0.79
N PHE A 15 8.82 9.06 0.16
CA PHE A 15 9.07 8.19 -0.99
C PHE A 15 8.96 6.71 -0.62
N SER A 16 9.56 6.31 0.51
CA SER A 16 9.47 4.93 1.03
C SER A 16 8.02 4.54 1.36
N ALA A 17 7.25 5.44 1.98
CA ALA A 17 5.84 5.23 2.25
C ALA A 17 5.02 5.07 0.96
N GLY A 18 5.31 5.86 -0.08
CA GLY A 18 4.70 5.71 -1.40
C GLY A 18 4.97 4.34 -2.03
N GLY A 19 6.21 3.85 -1.93
CA GLY A 19 6.58 2.50 -2.37
C GLY A 19 5.81 1.41 -1.62
N LEU A 20 5.72 1.53 -0.31
CA LEU A 20 4.96 0.59 0.53
C LEU A 20 3.47 0.57 0.17
N VAL A 21 2.85 1.75 0.01
CA VAL A 21 1.44 1.88 -0.41
C VAL A 21 1.23 1.20 -1.77
N THR A 22 2.17 1.35 -2.70
CA THR A 22 2.08 0.71 -4.02
C THR A 22 2.07 -0.81 -3.91
N VAL A 23 2.97 -1.39 -3.10
CA VAL A 23 3.00 -2.85 -2.87
C VAL A 23 1.69 -3.33 -2.24
N LEU A 24 1.17 -2.60 -1.25
CA LEU A 24 -0.09 -2.96 -0.59
C LEU A 24 -1.28 -2.93 -1.56
N VAL A 25 -1.34 -1.94 -2.46
CA VAL A 25 -2.38 -1.87 -3.50
C VAL A 25 -2.31 -3.07 -4.43
N ILE A 26 -1.10 -3.46 -4.86
CA ILE A 26 -0.91 -4.63 -5.73
C ILE A 26 -1.36 -5.91 -5.00
N CYS A 27 -0.96 -6.10 -3.75
CA CYS A 27 -1.39 -7.24 -2.96
C CYS A 27 -2.93 -7.29 -2.81
N ALA A 28 -3.56 -6.17 -2.48
CA ALA A 28 -5.01 -6.08 -2.37
C ALA A 28 -5.72 -6.40 -3.70
N PHE A 29 -5.19 -5.92 -4.82
CA PHE A 29 -5.72 -6.23 -6.15
C PHE A 29 -5.70 -7.74 -6.44
N TYR A 30 -4.59 -8.43 -6.16
CA TYR A 30 -4.50 -9.87 -6.41
C TYR A 30 -5.40 -10.70 -5.49
N VAL A 31 -5.53 -10.31 -4.21
CA VAL A 31 -6.47 -10.95 -3.28
C VAL A 31 -7.91 -10.77 -3.79
N HIS A 32 -8.28 -9.56 -4.20
CA HIS A 32 -9.60 -9.28 -4.76
C HIS A 32 -9.86 -10.10 -6.04
N LEU A 33 -8.89 -10.15 -6.95
CA LEU A 33 -8.97 -10.94 -8.18
C LEU A 33 -9.18 -12.42 -7.88
N PHE A 34 -8.41 -12.97 -6.93
CA PHE A 34 -8.55 -14.36 -6.50
C PHE A 34 -9.94 -14.64 -5.92
N MET A 35 -10.43 -13.78 -5.02
CA MET A 35 -11.77 -13.91 -4.46
C MET A 35 -12.87 -13.83 -5.53
N THR A 36 -12.69 -12.94 -6.51
CA THR A 36 -13.64 -12.78 -7.63
C THR A 36 -13.72 -14.05 -8.48
N LYS A 37 -12.56 -14.60 -8.86
CA LYS A 37 -12.48 -15.86 -9.62
C LYS A 37 -13.12 -17.02 -8.88
N MET A 38 -12.81 -17.16 -7.58
CA MET A 38 -13.41 -18.18 -6.73
C MET A 38 -14.93 -18.06 -6.67
N ASN A 39 -15.47 -16.84 -6.56
CA ASN A 39 -16.92 -16.61 -6.53
C ASN A 39 -17.60 -16.90 -7.87
N ASN A 40 -16.88 -16.70 -8.98
CA ASN A 40 -17.39 -16.98 -10.33
C ASN A 40 -17.19 -18.45 -10.77
N ASN A 41 -16.50 -19.28 -9.97
CA ASN A 41 -16.08 -20.63 -10.34
C ASN A 41 -15.21 -20.67 -11.61
N GLU A 42 -14.37 -19.66 -11.81
CA GLU A 42 -13.40 -19.52 -12.91
C GLU A 42 -11.97 -19.81 -12.44
#